data_AF-A0A382PGD8-F1
#
_entry.id   AF-A0A382PGD8-F1
#
_cell.length_a   1.000
_cell.length_b   1.000
_cell.length_c   1.000
_cell.angle_alpha   90.00
_cell.angle_beta   90.00
_cell.angle_gamma   90.00
#
_symmetry.space_group_name_H-M   'P 1'
#
loop_
_entity.id
_entity.type
_entity.pdbx_description
1 polymer ?
#
loop_
_entity_poly.entity_id
_entity_poly.type
_entity_poly.pdbx_seq_one_letter_code
_entity_poly.pdbx_strand_id
1 'polypeptide(L)' 'MKYFYFELAGLTCFIISGIFFIVAGIRSGDDLSTIGSIIWTFACFLWLIPMLSRRNSKR' A
#
# COMPACT_ATOMS: atom_id res chain seq x y z
N MET A 1 9.74 -17.65 8.53
CA MET A 1 9.72 -17.11 7.15
C MET A 1 8.32 -17.07 6.51
N LYS A 2 7.27 -17.74 7.02
CA LYS A 2 5.91 -17.71 6.42
C LYS A 2 5.20 -16.35 6.51
N TYR A 3 5.28 -15.67 7.65
CA TYR A 3 4.60 -14.37 7.87
C TYR A 3 5.02 -13.25 6.91
N PHE A 4 6.28 -13.28 6.45
CA PHE A 4 6.78 -12.28 5.49
C PHE A 4 6.03 -12.31 4.16
N TYR A 5 5.68 -13.50 3.65
CA TYR A 5 4.93 -13.60 2.40
C TYR A 5 3.49 -13.10 2.57
N PHE A 6 2.90 -13.29 3.76
CA PHE A 6 1.57 -12.76 4.08
C PHE A 6 1.57 -11.24 4.22
N GLU A 7 2.54 -10.67 4.92
CA GLU A 7 2.69 -9.20 5.00
C GLU A 7 2.91 -8.59 3.61
N LEU A 8 3.71 -9.24 2.75
CA LEU A 8 4.02 -8.71 1.42
C LEU A 8 2.80 -8.80 0.50
N ALA A 9 2.09 -9.93 0.55
CA ALA A 9 0.84 -10.11 -0.17
C ALA A 9 -0.21 -9.10 0.30
N GLY A 10 -0.34 -8.88 1.62
CA GLY A 10 -1.26 -7.91 2.20
C GLY A 10 -0.94 -6.47 1.75
N LEU A 11 0.33 -6.06 1.84
CA LEU A 11 0.80 -4.76 1.36
C LEU A 11 0.53 -4.56 -0.14
N THR A 12 0.76 -5.60 -0.95
CA THR A 12 0.50 -5.55 -2.40
C THR A 12 -0.99 -5.39 -2.68
N CYS A 13 -1.85 -6.15 -2.00
CA CYS A 13 -3.30 -6.01 -2.12
C CYS A 13 -3.79 -4.62 -1.68
N PHE A 14 -3.20 -4.04 -0.62
CA PHE A 14 -3.53 -2.68 -0.18
C PHE A 14 -3.13 -1.62 -1.20
N ILE A 15 -1.96 -1.73 -1.82
CA ILE A 15 -1.54 -0.83 -2.89
C ILE A 15 -2.52 -0.90 -4.07
N ILE A 16 -2.90 -2.12 -4.49
CA ILE A 16 -3.88 -2.31 -5.57
C ILE A 16 -5.23 -1.68 -5.21
N SER A 17 -5.72 -1.92 -3.99
CA SER A 17 -6.97 -1.34 -3.49
C SER A 17 -6.92 0.20 -3.46
N GLY A 18 -5.80 0.78 -3.03
CA GLY A 18 -5.58 2.22 -3.02
C GLY A 18 -5.66 2.83 -4.42
N ILE A 19 -5.08 2.19 -5.44
CA ILE A 19 -5.19 2.64 -6.83
C ILE A 19 -6.66 2.63 -7.29
N PHE A 20 -7.43 1.59 -6.99
CA PHE A 20 -8.85 1.56 -7.32
C PHE A 20 -9.64 2.67 -6.62
N PHE A 21 -9.32 2.93 -5.35
CA PHE A 21 -9.96 3.98 -4.57
C PHE A 21 -9.64 5.38 -5.08
N ILE A 22 -8.40 5.62 -5.53
CA ILE A 22 -8.02 6.87 -6.22
C ILE A 22 -8.85 7.04 -7.49
N VAL A 23 -8.95 6.02 -8.34
CA VAL A 23 -9.73 6.08 -9.58
C VAL A 23 -11.22 6.29 -9.30
N ALA A 24 -11.75 5.62 -8.27
CA ALA A 24 -13.14 5.76 -7.84
C ALA A 24 -13.43 7.16 -7.28
N GLY A 25 -12.51 7.72 -6.48
CA GLY A 25 -12.60 9.07 -5.94
C GLY A 25 -12.62 10.12 -7.04
N ILE A 26 -11.71 10.02 -8.02
CA ILE A 26 -11.66 10.91 -9.19
C ILE A 26 -12.96 10.82 -10.01
N ARG A 27 -13.49 9.60 -10.22
CA ARG A 27 -14.76 9.38 -10.94
C ARG A 27 -15.96 9.98 -10.20
N SER A 28 -15.93 9.97 -8.87
CA SER A 28 -17.03 10.44 -8.03
C SER A 28 -16.96 11.95 -7.75
N GLY A 29 -15.85 12.60 -8.10
CA GLY A 29 -15.58 14.00 -7.73
C GLY A 29 -15.33 14.18 -6.23
N ASP A 30 -14.98 13.11 -5.52
CA ASP A 30 -14.67 13.15 -4.09
C ASP A 30 -13.16 13.36 -3.92
N ASP A 31 -12.79 14.64 -3.88
CA ASP A 31 -11.40 15.07 -3.69
C ASP A 31 -10.84 14.59 -2.35
N LEU A 32 -11.67 14.50 -1.30
CA LEU A 32 -11.24 14.08 0.03
C LEU A 32 -10.87 12.59 0.05
N SER A 33 -11.71 11.74 -0.52
CA SER A 33 -11.44 10.31 -0.68
C SER A 33 -10.25 10.06 -1.60
N THR A 34 -10.11 10.85 -2.68
CA THR A 34 -8.98 10.76 -3.60
C THR A 34 -7.66 11.07 -2.91
N ILE A 35 -7.58 12.19 -2.18
CA ILE A 35 -6.37 12.60 -1.44
C ILE A 35 -6.05 11.58 -0.35
N GLY A 36 -7.06 11.13 0.42
CA GLY A 36 -6.87 10.11 1.45
C GLY A 36 -6.29 8.81 0.88
N SER A 37 -6.77 8.40 -0.29
CA SER A 37 -6.31 7.20 -0.98
C SER A 37 -4.87 7.34 -1.49
N ILE A 38 -4.49 8.53 -2.01
CA ILE A 38 -3.10 8.82 -2.41
C ILE A 38 -2.15 8.72 -1.21
N ILE A 39 -2.50 9.37 -0.09
CA ILE A 39 -1.67 9.36 1.13
C ILE A 39 -1.53 7.93 1.65
N TRP A 40 -2.63 7.17 1.66
CA TRP A 40 -2.64 5.79 2.11
C TRP A 40 -1.76 4.88 1.24
N THR A 41 -1.87 4.99 -0.09
CA THR A 41 -1.01 4.26 -1.02
C THR A 41 0.47 4.59 -0.78
N PHE A 42 0.81 5.86 -0.55
CA PHE A 42 2.18 6.26 -0.18
C PHE A 42 2.64 5.64 1.13
N ALA A 43 1.78 5.60 2.15
CA ALA A 43 2.09 4.96 3.42
C ALA A 43 2.36 3.46 3.26
N CYS A 44 1.60 2.77 2.40
CA CYS A 44 1.87 1.37 2.05
C CYS A 44 3.28 1.21 1.43
N PHE A 45 3.68 2.09 0.51
CA PHE A 45 5.05 2.04 -0.05
C PHE A 45 6.12 2.29 1.00
N LEU A 46 5.92 3.25 1.91
CA LEU A 46 6.85 3.50 3.02
C LEU A 46 6.98 2.29 3.94
N TRP A 47 5.88 1.57 4.18
CA TRP A 47 5.89 0.36 5.01
C TRP A 47 6.60 -0.82 4.35
N LEU A 48 6.67 -0.83 3.02
CA LEU A 48 7.42 -1.81 2.24
C LEU A 48 8.94 -1.72 2.53
N ILE A 49 9.47 -0.52 2.80
CA ILE A 49 10.90 -0.27 3.03
C ILE A 49 11.46 -1.02 4.26
N PRO A 50 10.95 -0.83 5.49
CA PRO A 50 11.44 -1.55 6.66
C PRO A 50 11.18 -3.06 6.54
N MET A 51 10.12 -3.45 5.81
CA MET A 51 9.84 -4.85 5.55
C MET A 51 10.92 -5.51 4.66
N LEU A 52 11.28 -4.86 3.55
CA LEU A 52 12.37 -5.32 2.68
C LEU A 52 13.72 -5.28 3.40
N SER A 53 13.96 -4.26 4.21
CA SER A 53 15.17 -4.13 5.05
C SER A 53 15.31 -5.30 6.04
N ARG A 54 14.23 -5.70 6.73
CA ARG A 54 14.21 -6.87 7.62
C ARG A 54 14.52 -8.19 6.90
N ARG A 55 14.18 -8.32 5.61
CA ARG A 55 14.55 -9.48 4.80
C ARG A 55 16.04 -9.48 4.47
N ASN A 56 16.59 -8.33 4.10
CA ASN A 56 17.99 -8.22 3.72
C ASN A 56 18.94 -8.43 4.90
N SER A 57 18.55 -8.00 6.10
CA SER A 57 19.32 -8.25 7.35
C SER A 57 19.34 -9.72 7.80
N LYS A 58 18.45 -10.57 7.26
CA LYS A 58 18.42 -12.02 7.54
C LYS A 58 19.07 -12.86 6.43
N ARG A 59 19.66 -12.22 5.41
CA ARG A 59 20.40 -12.90 4.34
C ARG A 59 21.88 -12.96 4.67
#